data_AF-A0A2U0S350-F1
#
_entry.id   AF-A0A2U0S350-F1
#
_cell.length_a   1.000
_cell.length_b   1.000
_cell.length_c   1.000
_cell.angle_alpha   90.00
_cell.angle_beta   90.00
_cell.angle_gamma   90.00
#
_symmetry.space_group_name_H-M   'P 1'
#
loop_
_entity.id
_entity.type
_entity.pdbx_description
1 polymer ?
#
loop_
_entity_poly.entity_id
_entity_poly.type
_entity_poly.pdbx_seq_one_letter_code
_entity_poly.pdbx_strand_id
1 'polypeptide(L)'
;MPLTTERKVNWSLIFGLFIVSVVWFLFNSFNFLKGGFNIYKFTFWVALTDTAGMFGLGFRTMAALIAAITVSFFLVKRELSKSEVLMSVRWIILGETVYLLSLFPVLLWFIALNMGASSWGLGSIIETFFPVIIESIIIPIVLIKLFLAMNPNKPEKGIIRWSLIAATSYILMFWLNNTGNWTSALTEKGIEYVTAYPDHMISFGLTTIGLLILTVYTAYFSKKSMSLTSFEEIDLRKIGAIITAIGSYFFVIYVMWLLFGTDIKWSSWYAWFLGHNMDLWVLSLPLIGVPLLFHKKR
;
A
#
# COMPACT_ATOMS: atom_id res chain seq x y z
N MET A 1 -10.21 43.96 -7.06
CA MET A 1 -9.07 43.60 -7.92
C MET A 1 -9.00 42.07 -8.01
N PRO A 2 -9.37 41.45 -9.14
CA PRO A 2 -9.22 40.01 -9.29
C PRO A 2 -7.82 39.73 -9.85
N LEU A 3 -6.88 39.39 -8.97
CA LEU A 3 -5.70 38.61 -9.37
C LEU A 3 -6.12 37.14 -9.34
N THR A 4 -6.87 36.72 -10.36
CA THR A 4 -7.03 35.29 -10.66
C THR A 4 -5.68 34.80 -11.19
N THR A 5 -4.74 34.50 -10.29
CA THR A 5 -3.59 33.67 -10.65
C THR A 5 -4.15 32.33 -11.09
N GLU A 6 -4.26 32.12 -12.40
CA GLU A 6 -4.55 30.82 -12.99
C GLU A 6 -3.67 29.77 -12.28
N ARG A 7 -4.33 28.85 -11.56
CA ARG A 7 -3.64 27.65 -11.08
C ARG A 7 -3.20 26.90 -12.32
N LYS A 8 -1.93 27.07 -12.73
CA LYS A 8 -1.32 26.21 -13.75
C LYS A 8 -1.52 24.76 -13.33
N VAL A 9 -2.43 24.09 -14.03
CA VAL A 9 -2.76 22.68 -13.83
C VAL A 9 -1.50 21.87 -14.09
N ASN A 10 -1.06 21.08 -13.10
CA ASN A 10 0.08 20.20 -13.25
C ASN A 10 -0.35 18.92 -13.98
N TRP A 11 -0.30 18.95 -15.31
CA TRP A 11 -0.71 17.84 -16.17
C TRP A 11 0.08 16.55 -15.90
N SER A 12 1.38 16.65 -15.61
CA SER A 12 2.19 15.48 -15.27
C SER A 12 1.69 14.77 -14.02
N LEU A 13 1.25 15.53 -13.00
CA LEU A 13 0.68 14.96 -11.78
C LEU A 13 -0.67 14.29 -12.04
N ILE A 14 -1.56 14.95 -12.80
CA ILE A 14 -2.88 14.38 -13.13
C ILE A 14 -2.74 13.11 -13.95
N PHE A 15 -1.89 13.14 -14.97
CA PHE A 15 -1.64 11.98 -15.83
C PHE A 15 -1.01 10.83 -15.05
N GLY A 16 -0.02 11.11 -14.19
CA GLY A 16 0.56 10.11 -13.29
C GLY A 16 -0.50 9.50 -12.38
N LEU A 17 -1.35 10.33 -11.77
CA LEU A 17 -2.39 9.88 -10.84
C LEU A 17 -3.45 9.02 -11.55
N PHE A 18 -3.74 9.36 -12.81
CA PHE A 18 -4.63 8.56 -13.63
C PHE A 18 -4.04 7.18 -13.92
N ILE A 19 -2.78 7.11 -14.37
CA ILE A 19 -2.14 5.81 -14.64
C ILE A 19 -2.08 4.96 -13.38
N VAL A 20 -1.66 5.52 -12.24
CA VAL A 20 -1.62 4.81 -10.96
C VAL A 20 -3.00 4.25 -10.59
N SER A 21 -4.05 5.07 -10.75
CA SER A 21 -5.42 4.67 -10.44
C SER A 21 -5.94 3.57 -11.38
N VAL A 22 -5.61 3.64 -12.67
CA VAL A 22 -5.94 2.60 -13.66
C VAL A 22 -5.19 1.31 -13.39
N VAL A 23 -3.89 1.37 -13.10
CA VAL A 23 -3.09 0.19 -12.73
C VAL A 23 -3.64 -0.46 -11.46
N TRP A 24 -3.98 0.35 -10.45
CA TRP A 24 -4.61 -0.14 -9.22
C TRP A 24 -5.96 -0.81 -9.51
N PHE A 25 -6.79 -0.23 -10.37
CA PHE A 25 -8.08 -0.82 -10.76
C PHE A 25 -7.92 -2.14 -11.53
N LEU A 26 -7.04 -2.18 -12.54
CA LEU A 26 -6.81 -3.38 -13.35
C LEU A 26 -6.22 -4.52 -12.50
N PHE A 27 -5.26 -4.20 -11.64
CA PHE A 27 -4.64 -5.18 -10.74
C PHE A 27 -5.67 -5.77 -9.77
N ASN A 28 -6.50 -4.94 -9.14
CA ASN A 28 -7.52 -5.45 -8.22
C ASN A 28 -8.65 -6.18 -8.94
N SER A 29 -9.05 -5.74 -10.14
CA SER A 29 -10.02 -6.46 -10.96
C SER A 29 -9.52 -7.86 -11.32
N PHE A 30 -8.25 -7.98 -11.70
CA PHE A 30 -7.63 -9.28 -11.97
C PHE A 30 -7.66 -10.18 -10.72
N ASN A 31 -7.24 -9.66 -9.56
CA ASN A 31 -7.23 -10.44 -8.32
C ASN A 31 -8.64 -10.81 -7.83
N PHE A 32 -9.61 -9.91 -7.98
CA PHE A 32 -11.00 -10.17 -7.66
C PHE A 32 -11.57 -11.28 -8.55
N LEU A 33 -11.39 -11.19 -9.88
CA LEU A 33 -11.83 -12.24 -10.80
C LEU A 33 -11.14 -13.57 -10.49
N LYS A 34 -9.81 -13.56 -10.32
CA LYS A 34 -9.02 -14.76 -9.95
C LYS A 34 -9.51 -15.37 -8.64
N GLY A 35 -9.77 -14.56 -7.62
CA GLY A 35 -10.28 -15.00 -6.32
C GLY A 35 -11.67 -15.62 -6.43
N GLY A 36 -12.56 -15.02 -7.23
CA GLY A 36 -13.92 -15.54 -7.45
C GLY A 36 -13.96 -16.93 -8.09
N PHE A 37 -12.99 -17.24 -8.96
CA PHE A 37 -12.88 -18.57 -9.57
C PHE A 37 -12.16 -19.61 -8.70
N ASN A 38 -11.40 -19.17 -7.68
CA ASN A 38 -10.53 -20.03 -6.88
C ASN A 38 -10.91 -20.08 -5.39
N ILE A 39 -12.19 -19.94 -5.04
CA ILE A 39 -12.62 -20.11 -3.64
C ILE A 39 -12.48 -21.58 -3.24
N TYR A 40 -11.45 -21.89 -2.46
CA TYR A 40 -11.17 -23.26 -2.04
C TYR A 40 -12.05 -23.67 -0.86
N LYS A 41 -12.66 -24.85 -0.95
CA LYS A 41 -13.62 -25.37 0.05
C LYS A 41 -13.08 -26.57 0.84
N PHE A 42 -11.77 -26.64 1.06
CA PHE A 42 -11.15 -27.82 1.66
C PHE A 42 -11.25 -27.85 3.19
N THR A 43 -11.26 -26.69 3.86
CA THR A 43 -11.43 -26.59 5.32
C THR A 43 -12.27 -25.36 5.69
N PHE A 44 -12.87 -25.36 6.88
CA PHE A 44 -13.64 -24.22 7.39
C PHE A 44 -12.83 -22.92 7.38
N TRP A 45 -11.60 -22.96 7.90
CA TRP A 45 -10.75 -21.78 8.00
C TRP A 45 -10.35 -21.22 6.64
N VAL A 46 -9.96 -22.08 5.70
CA VAL A 46 -9.64 -21.68 4.33
C VAL A 46 -10.87 -21.07 3.65
N ALA A 47 -12.04 -21.72 3.77
CA ALA A 47 -13.27 -21.19 3.19
C ALA A 47 -13.65 -19.82 3.78
N LEU A 48 -13.46 -19.63 5.09
CA LEU A 48 -13.73 -18.36 5.77
C LEU A 48 -12.76 -17.26 5.32
N THR A 49 -11.46 -17.52 5.28
CA THR A 49 -10.44 -16.54 4.87
C THR A 49 -10.57 -16.18 3.40
N ASP A 50 -10.81 -17.16 2.52
CA ASP A 50 -10.96 -16.93 1.07
C ASP A 50 -12.24 -16.14 0.77
N THR A 51 -13.35 -16.48 1.43
CA THR A 51 -14.62 -15.75 1.26
C THR A 51 -14.50 -14.30 1.75
N ALA A 52 -13.88 -14.10 2.91
CA ALA A 52 -13.66 -12.76 3.45
C ALA A 52 -12.71 -11.95 2.56
N GLY A 53 -11.59 -12.53 2.13
CA GLY A 53 -10.64 -11.90 1.21
C GLY A 53 -11.29 -11.52 -0.12
N MET A 54 -12.11 -12.39 -0.69
CA MET A 54 -12.86 -12.11 -1.92
C MET A 54 -13.86 -10.97 -1.76
N PHE A 55 -14.60 -10.95 -0.65
CA PHE A 55 -15.52 -9.86 -0.32
C PHE A 55 -14.77 -8.53 -0.22
N GLY A 56 -13.66 -8.50 0.52
CA GLY A 56 -12.79 -7.34 0.61
C GLY A 56 -12.28 -6.87 -0.75
N LEU A 57 -11.81 -7.79 -1.59
CA LEU A 57 -11.30 -7.47 -2.93
C LEU A 57 -12.36 -6.79 -3.81
N GLY A 58 -13.65 -7.15 -3.64
CA GLY A 58 -14.74 -6.44 -4.29
C GLY A 58 -14.79 -4.95 -3.90
N PHE A 59 -14.65 -4.65 -2.60
CA PHE A 59 -14.61 -3.27 -2.11
C PHE A 59 -13.37 -2.50 -2.56
N ARG A 60 -12.18 -3.13 -2.55
CA ARG A 60 -10.95 -2.51 -3.07
C ARG A 60 -11.03 -2.25 -4.58
N THR A 61 -11.61 -3.17 -5.35
CA THR A 61 -11.85 -3.00 -6.79
C THR A 61 -12.79 -1.83 -7.06
N MET A 62 -13.89 -1.72 -6.29
CA MET A 62 -14.82 -0.59 -6.37
C MET A 62 -14.13 0.73 -6.00
N ALA A 63 -13.34 0.76 -4.93
CA ALA A 63 -12.57 1.94 -4.53
C ALA A 63 -11.59 2.38 -5.64
N ALA A 64 -10.88 1.43 -6.26
CA ALA A 64 -9.96 1.71 -7.35
C ALA A 64 -10.70 2.23 -8.61
N LEU A 65 -11.89 1.72 -8.92
CA LEU A 65 -12.73 2.23 -9.99
C LEU A 65 -13.17 3.67 -9.72
N ILE A 66 -13.63 3.97 -8.50
CA ILE A 66 -14.00 5.33 -8.10
C ILE A 66 -12.79 6.26 -8.25
N ALA A 67 -11.60 5.84 -7.83
CA ALA A 67 -10.37 6.62 -8.01
C ALA A 67 -10.10 6.92 -9.49
N ALA A 68 -10.15 5.91 -10.37
CA ALA A 68 -9.94 6.09 -11.80
C ALA A 68 -10.97 7.06 -12.43
N ILE A 69 -12.25 6.92 -12.07
CA ILE A 69 -13.32 7.80 -12.54
C ILE A 69 -13.09 9.23 -12.05
N THR A 70 -12.85 9.43 -10.75
CA THR A 70 -12.63 10.76 -10.16
C THR A 70 -11.45 11.47 -10.81
N VAL A 71 -10.34 10.77 -11.08
CA VAL A 71 -9.18 11.37 -11.75
C VAL A 71 -9.47 11.67 -13.22
N SER A 72 -10.29 10.85 -13.89
CA SER A 72 -10.70 11.05 -15.29
C SER A 72 -11.46 12.37 -15.49
N PHE A 73 -12.27 12.81 -14.52
CA PHE A 73 -12.92 14.12 -14.58
C PHE A 73 -11.91 15.26 -14.78
N PHE A 74 -10.77 15.22 -14.09
CA PHE A 74 -9.71 16.22 -14.24
C PHE A 74 -9.01 16.14 -15.60
N LEU A 75 -8.90 14.94 -16.21
CA LEU A 75 -8.33 14.78 -17.56
C LEU A 75 -9.21 15.41 -18.63
N VAL A 76 -10.54 15.25 -18.51
CA VAL A 76 -11.50 15.87 -19.45
C VAL A 76 -11.82 17.33 -19.11
N LYS A 77 -10.99 17.96 -18.28
CA LYS A 77 -11.13 19.37 -17.83
C LYS A 77 -12.48 19.67 -17.19
N ARG A 78 -13.12 18.69 -16.56
CA ARG A 78 -14.31 18.90 -15.73
C ARG A 78 -13.87 19.19 -14.30
N GLU A 79 -14.29 20.33 -13.79
CA GLU A 79 -14.01 20.71 -12.40
C GLU A 79 -15.00 20.02 -11.47
N LEU A 80 -14.47 19.23 -10.53
CA LEU A 80 -15.22 18.74 -9.38
C LEU A 80 -15.09 19.76 -8.24
N SER A 81 -16.19 20.06 -7.57
CA SER A 81 -16.18 20.86 -6.36
C SER A 81 -15.34 20.18 -5.26
N LYS A 82 -14.83 20.97 -4.32
CA LYS A 82 -14.10 20.44 -3.15
C LYS A 82 -14.90 19.35 -2.41
N SER A 83 -16.22 19.54 -2.30
CA SER A 83 -17.10 18.58 -1.64
C SER A 83 -17.18 17.25 -2.39
N GLU A 84 -17.32 17.29 -3.72
CA GLU A 84 -17.37 16.09 -4.57
C GLU A 84 -16.05 15.31 -4.50
N VAL A 85 -14.91 16.00 -4.61
CA VAL A 85 -13.59 15.37 -4.49
C VAL A 85 -13.42 14.70 -3.12
N LEU A 86 -13.74 15.43 -2.04
CA LEU A 86 -13.64 14.87 -0.69
C LEU A 86 -14.59 13.67 -0.51
N MET A 87 -15.78 13.72 -1.09
CA MET A 87 -16.72 12.60 -1.03
C MET A 87 -16.20 11.38 -1.79
N SER A 88 -15.63 11.57 -2.99
CA SER A 88 -14.99 10.48 -3.73
C SER A 88 -13.84 9.85 -2.94
N VAL A 89 -12.94 10.66 -2.37
CA VAL A 89 -11.83 10.18 -1.55
C VAL A 89 -12.33 9.45 -0.29
N ARG A 90 -13.43 9.89 0.31
CA ARG A 90 -14.09 9.19 1.43
C ARG A 90 -14.57 7.80 1.03
N TRP A 91 -15.21 7.64 -0.12
CA TRP A 91 -15.65 6.33 -0.60
C TRP A 91 -14.49 5.41 -0.95
N ILE A 92 -13.42 5.95 -1.54
CA ILE A 92 -12.17 5.21 -1.80
C ILE A 92 -11.60 4.67 -0.47
N ILE A 93 -11.48 5.54 0.53
CA ILE A 93 -10.96 5.15 1.86
C ILE A 93 -11.86 4.15 2.57
N LEU A 94 -13.19 4.28 2.44
CA LEU A 94 -14.12 3.31 3.01
C LEU A 94 -13.97 1.93 2.36
N GLY A 95 -13.89 1.86 1.02
CA GLY A 95 -13.69 0.59 0.33
C GLY A 95 -12.37 -0.07 0.72
N GLU A 96 -11.29 0.72 0.81
CA GLU A 96 -9.99 0.23 1.28
C GLU A 96 -10.04 -0.24 2.75
N THR A 97 -10.77 0.45 3.60
CA THR A 97 -10.98 0.05 5.01
C THR A 97 -11.68 -1.30 5.09
N VAL A 98 -12.75 -1.51 4.31
CA VAL A 98 -13.52 -2.76 4.31
C VAL A 98 -12.66 -3.91 3.79
N TYR A 99 -11.86 -3.68 2.75
CA TYR A 99 -10.88 -4.65 2.26
C TYR A 99 -9.91 -5.08 3.37
N LEU A 100 -9.30 -4.11 4.06
CA LEU A 100 -8.32 -4.42 5.09
C LEU A 100 -8.95 -5.12 6.31
N LEU A 101 -10.16 -4.71 6.72
CA LEU A 101 -10.91 -5.40 7.78
C LEU A 101 -11.26 -6.83 7.40
N SER A 102 -11.45 -7.14 6.12
CA SER A 102 -11.75 -8.50 5.67
C SER A 102 -10.56 -9.46 5.81
N LEU A 103 -9.37 -8.96 6.13
CA LEU A 103 -8.20 -9.77 6.48
C LEU A 103 -8.21 -10.21 7.96
N PHE A 104 -9.11 -9.65 8.79
CA PHE A 104 -9.20 -10.01 10.21
C PHE A 104 -9.45 -11.51 10.48
N PRO A 105 -10.22 -12.27 9.68
CA PRO A 105 -10.33 -13.72 9.84
C PRO A 105 -8.99 -14.46 9.71
N VAL A 106 -8.02 -13.93 8.97
CA VAL A 106 -6.65 -14.49 8.88
C VAL A 106 -5.95 -14.41 10.23
N LEU A 107 -6.16 -13.31 10.98
CA LEU A 107 -5.64 -13.17 12.35
C LEU A 107 -6.27 -14.20 13.30
N LEU A 108 -7.58 -14.39 13.22
CA LEU A 108 -8.28 -15.39 14.04
C LEU A 108 -7.83 -16.81 13.72
N TRP A 109 -7.65 -17.11 12.44
CA TRP A 109 -7.12 -18.39 11.99
C TRP A 109 -5.71 -18.63 12.52
N PHE A 110 -4.82 -17.63 12.42
CA PHE A 110 -3.48 -17.71 12.98
C PHE A 110 -3.50 -18.01 14.49
N ILE A 111 -4.32 -17.28 15.26
CA ILE A 111 -4.46 -17.52 16.71
C ILE A 111 -4.97 -18.94 16.95
N ALA A 112 -6.01 -19.37 16.26
CA ALA A 112 -6.61 -20.70 16.41
C ALA A 112 -5.61 -21.84 16.10
N LEU A 113 -4.76 -21.69 15.07
CA LEU A 113 -3.72 -22.67 14.75
C LEU A 113 -2.63 -22.78 15.82
N ASN A 114 -2.36 -21.69 16.54
CA ASN A 114 -1.31 -21.63 17.57
C ASN A 114 -1.86 -21.85 18.99
N MET A 115 -3.19 -21.93 19.16
CA MET A 115 -3.82 -22.31 20.42
C MET A 115 -3.56 -23.81 20.70
N GLY A 116 -2.61 -24.08 21.59
CA GLY A 116 -2.18 -25.44 21.96
C GLY A 116 -0.76 -25.80 21.52
N ALA A 117 -0.09 -24.92 20.76
CA ALA A 117 1.33 -25.08 20.47
C ALA A 117 2.18 -24.78 21.72
N SER A 118 3.22 -25.58 21.96
CA SER A 118 4.14 -25.41 23.11
C SER A 118 4.95 -24.11 23.04
N SER A 119 5.10 -23.53 21.84
CA SER A 119 5.66 -22.21 21.63
C SER A 119 5.15 -21.63 20.32
N TRP A 120 4.93 -20.32 20.28
CA TRP A 120 4.67 -19.61 19.03
C TRP A 120 6.03 -19.39 18.36
N GLY A 121 6.23 -19.96 17.17
CA GLY A 121 7.49 -19.79 16.45
C GLY A 121 7.74 -18.29 16.16
N LEU A 122 8.92 -17.79 16.50
CA LEU A 122 9.28 -16.39 16.25
C LEU A 122 9.11 -16.01 14.77
N GLY A 123 9.42 -16.95 13.86
CA GLY A 123 9.20 -16.80 12.42
C GLY A 123 7.74 -16.52 12.06
N SER A 124 6.79 -17.31 12.60
CA SER A 124 5.37 -17.15 12.29
C SER A 124 4.76 -15.87 12.89
N ILE A 125 5.28 -15.41 14.04
CA ILE A 125 4.90 -14.12 14.63
C ILE A 125 5.32 -12.96 13.71
N ILE A 126 6.57 -12.99 13.23
CA ILE A 126 7.13 -11.92 12.39
C ILE A 126 6.50 -11.95 11.00
N GLU A 127 6.33 -13.14 10.43
CA GLU A 127 5.82 -13.34 9.07
C GLU A 127 4.33 -13.10 8.93
N THR A 128 3.53 -13.50 9.92
CA THR A 128 2.06 -13.50 9.79
C THR A 128 1.38 -12.63 10.82
N PHE A 129 1.71 -12.76 12.11
CA PHE A 129 0.94 -12.09 13.17
C PHE A 129 1.05 -10.57 13.13
N PHE A 130 2.28 -10.02 13.14
CA PHE A 130 2.46 -8.57 13.16
C PHE A 130 1.98 -7.86 11.89
N PRO A 131 2.29 -8.34 10.67
CA PRO A 131 1.79 -7.67 9.49
C PRO A 131 0.26 -7.68 9.41
N VAL A 132 -0.39 -8.81 9.71
CA VAL A 132 -1.86 -8.92 9.67
C VAL A 132 -2.53 -8.06 10.75
N ILE A 133 -1.93 -7.85 11.92
CA ILE A 133 -2.44 -6.87 12.91
C ILE A 133 -2.41 -5.46 12.35
N ILE A 134 -1.29 -5.09 11.68
CA ILE A 134 -1.16 -3.75 11.13
C ILE A 134 -2.19 -3.56 10.02
N GLU A 135 -2.33 -4.54 9.12
CA GLU A 135 -3.29 -4.54 8.02
C GLU A 135 -4.74 -4.55 8.47
N SER A 136 -5.14 -5.47 9.33
CA SER A 136 -6.55 -5.71 9.65
C SER A 136 -7.08 -4.92 10.83
N ILE A 137 -6.22 -4.23 11.59
CA ILE A 137 -6.63 -3.45 12.76
C ILE A 137 -6.12 -2.01 12.66
N ILE A 138 -4.79 -1.82 12.61
CA ILE A 138 -4.20 -0.49 12.78
C ILE A 138 -4.53 0.41 11.58
N ILE A 139 -4.32 -0.06 10.34
CA ILE A 139 -4.63 0.72 9.15
C ILE A 139 -6.14 1.04 9.08
N PRO A 140 -7.08 0.08 9.25
CA PRO A 140 -8.51 0.37 9.29
C PRO A 140 -8.90 1.44 10.29
N ILE A 141 -8.39 1.38 11.53
CA ILE A 141 -8.67 2.41 12.55
C ILE A 141 -8.22 3.78 12.06
N VAL A 142 -7.02 3.88 11.50
CA VAL A 142 -6.46 5.12 10.98
C VAL A 142 -7.25 5.64 9.78
N LEU A 143 -7.66 4.75 8.86
CA LEU A 143 -8.47 5.09 7.70
C LEU A 143 -9.89 5.55 8.10
N ILE A 144 -10.51 4.94 9.10
CA ILE A 144 -11.79 5.41 9.65
C ILE A 144 -11.63 6.81 10.25
N LYS A 145 -10.55 7.06 11.00
CA LYS A 145 -10.27 8.40 11.52
C LYS A 145 -10.05 9.42 10.39
N LEU A 146 -9.38 9.03 9.31
CA LEU A 146 -9.20 9.85 8.11
C LEU A 146 -10.54 10.11 7.41
N PHE A 147 -11.37 9.09 7.21
CA PHE A 147 -12.72 9.20 6.65
C PHE A 147 -13.57 10.23 7.39
N LEU A 148 -13.54 10.19 8.73
CA LEU A 148 -14.26 11.13 9.59
C LEU A 148 -13.66 12.55 9.58
N ALA A 149 -12.36 12.68 9.29
CA ALA A 149 -11.67 13.95 9.19
C ALA A 149 -11.92 14.67 7.86
N MET A 150 -12.17 13.93 6.77
CA MET A 150 -12.46 14.47 5.44
C MET A 150 -13.89 15.03 5.28
N ASN A 151 -14.59 15.32 6.38
CA ASN A 151 -15.86 16.04 6.29
C ASN A 151 -15.58 17.47 5.76
N PRO A 152 -16.26 17.94 4.70
CA PRO A 152 -16.02 19.27 4.11
C PRO A 152 -16.12 20.43 5.12
N ASN A 153 -16.86 20.24 6.21
CA ASN A 153 -17.07 21.24 7.25
C ASN A 153 -15.98 21.24 8.34
N LYS A 154 -14.98 20.35 8.26
CA LYS A 154 -13.89 20.24 9.24
C LYS A 154 -12.59 20.88 8.72
N PRO A 155 -11.71 21.35 9.62
CA PRO A 155 -10.42 21.91 9.24
C PRO A 155 -9.48 20.85 8.65
N GLU A 156 -8.62 21.27 7.72
CA GLU A 156 -7.71 20.41 6.96
C GLU A 156 -6.68 19.69 7.84
N LYS A 157 -6.29 20.29 8.98
CA LYS A 157 -5.41 19.69 10.00
C LYS A 157 -5.72 18.23 10.30
N GLY A 158 -7.01 17.88 10.41
CA GLY A 158 -7.43 16.49 10.67
C GLY A 158 -7.06 15.55 9.52
N ILE A 159 -7.31 15.99 8.28
CA ILE A 159 -6.99 15.23 7.07
C ILE A 159 -5.48 15.03 6.98
N ILE A 160 -4.70 16.09 7.19
CA ILE A 160 -3.23 16.04 7.15
C ILE A 160 -2.70 15.02 8.15
N ARG A 161 -3.10 15.15 9.42
CA ARG A 161 -2.64 14.26 10.51
C ARG A 161 -2.94 12.80 10.21
N TRP A 162 -4.19 12.46 9.87
CA TRP A 162 -4.57 11.07 9.67
C TRP A 162 -4.06 10.50 8.34
N SER A 163 -3.88 11.32 7.30
CA SER A 163 -3.23 10.89 6.04
C SER A 163 -1.77 10.53 6.26
N LEU A 164 -1.05 11.34 7.05
CA LEU A 164 0.36 11.08 7.40
C LEU A 164 0.53 9.82 8.24
N ILE A 165 -0.35 9.62 9.23
CA ILE A 165 -0.35 8.39 10.04
C ILE A 165 -0.68 7.19 9.14
N ALA A 166 -1.66 7.30 8.24
CA ALA A 166 -2.01 6.22 7.30
C ALA A 166 -0.80 5.85 6.43
N ALA A 167 -0.15 6.84 5.81
CA ALA A 167 1.04 6.61 4.99
C ALA A 167 2.16 5.92 5.77
N THR A 168 2.43 6.34 7.02
CA THR A 168 3.41 5.67 7.89
C THR A 168 3.01 4.23 8.18
N SER A 169 1.75 3.96 8.50
CA SER A 169 1.26 2.60 8.76
C SER A 169 1.37 1.69 7.53
N TYR A 170 1.06 2.20 6.32
CA TYR A 170 1.25 1.46 5.07
C TYR A 170 2.71 1.10 4.81
N ILE A 171 3.63 2.05 4.97
CA ILE A 171 5.05 1.77 4.72
C ILE A 171 5.61 0.79 5.76
N LEU A 172 5.19 0.92 7.02
CA LEU A 172 5.52 -0.05 8.06
C LEU A 172 5.00 -1.46 7.72
N MET A 173 3.77 -1.55 7.24
CA MET A 173 3.17 -2.80 6.78
C MET A 173 3.96 -3.41 5.62
N PHE A 174 4.35 -2.62 4.61
CA PHE A 174 5.20 -3.11 3.54
C PHE A 174 6.53 -3.65 4.05
N TRP A 175 7.18 -2.94 4.98
CA TRP A 175 8.42 -3.43 5.57
C TRP A 175 8.22 -4.75 6.32
N LEU A 176 7.18 -4.84 7.15
CA LEU A 176 6.88 -6.04 7.94
C LEU A 176 6.54 -7.24 7.05
N ASN A 177 5.64 -7.10 6.08
CA ASN A 177 5.28 -8.17 5.13
C ASN A 177 6.49 -8.67 4.35
N ASN A 178 7.25 -7.75 3.75
CA ASN A 178 8.37 -8.12 2.89
C ASN A 178 9.54 -8.69 3.71
N THR A 179 9.79 -8.19 4.93
CA THR A 179 10.80 -8.77 5.83
C THR A 179 10.35 -10.12 6.39
N GLY A 180 9.05 -10.29 6.65
CA GLY A 180 8.43 -11.56 7.03
C GLY A 180 8.65 -12.64 5.98
N ASN A 181 8.38 -12.31 4.71
CA ASN A 181 8.64 -13.20 3.57
C ASN A 181 10.13 -13.57 3.45
N TRP A 182 11.06 -12.65 3.72
CA TRP A 182 12.50 -12.99 3.81
C TRP A 182 12.81 -13.93 4.97
N THR A 183 12.18 -13.72 6.12
CA THR A 183 12.33 -14.61 7.29
C THR A 183 11.88 -16.04 6.94
N SER A 184 10.78 -16.17 6.21
CA SER A 184 10.29 -17.44 5.68
C SER A 184 11.31 -18.10 4.74
N ALA A 185 11.79 -17.35 3.74
CA ALA A 185 12.80 -17.84 2.79
C ALA A 185 14.11 -18.27 3.49
N LEU A 186 14.55 -17.53 4.51
CA LEU A 186 15.72 -17.86 5.31
C LEU A 186 15.52 -19.10 6.18
N THR A 187 14.32 -19.27 6.74
CA THR A 187 13.97 -20.47 7.52
C THR A 187 13.96 -21.71 6.64
N GLU A 188 13.50 -21.58 5.40
CA GLU A 188 13.45 -22.68 4.44
C GLU A 188 14.82 -23.02 3.82
N LYS A 189 15.64 -22.00 3.49
CA LYS A 189 16.85 -22.16 2.66
C LYS A 189 18.17 -21.92 3.39
N GLY A 190 18.17 -21.38 4.60
CA GLY A 190 19.38 -20.98 5.34
C GLY A 190 19.88 -19.57 5.00
N ILE A 191 20.82 -19.04 5.81
CA ILE A 191 21.38 -17.69 5.64
C ILE A 191 22.24 -17.57 4.37
N GLU A 192 22.84 -18.68 3.95
CA GLU A 192 23.63 -18.80 2.73
C GLU A 192 22.83 -18.40 1.49
N TYR A 193 21.50 -18.53 1.56
CA TYR A 193 20.58 -18.10 0.51
C TYR A 193 20.71 -16.62 0.15
N VAL A 194 21.01 -15.74 1.13
CA VAL A 194 21.19 -14.30 0.88
C VAL A 194 22.46 -14.05 0.07
N THR A 195 23.53 -14.76 0.38
CA THR A 195 24.84 -14.61 -0.28
C THR A 195 24.99 -15.48 -1.53
N ALA A 196 24.03 -16.36 -1.81
CA ALA A 196 24.07 -17.25 -2.96
C ALA A 196 24.09 -16.50 -4.29
N TYR A 197 23.44 -15.34 -4.37
CA TYR A 197 23.41 -14.50 -5.57
C TYR A 197 23.44 -13.00 -5.25
N PRO A 198 24.06 -12.15 -6.09
CA PRO A 198 24.09 -10.71 -5.86
C PRO A 198 22.71 -10.05 -5.78
N ASP A 199 21.74 -10.50 -6.57
CA ASP A 199 20.38 -9.99 -6.55
C ASP A 199 19.66 -10.31 -5.22
N HIS A 200 19.94 -11.45 -4.60
CA HIS A 200 19.45 -11.76 -3.25
C HIS A 200 20.02 -10.81 -2.20
N MET A 201 21.33 -10.52 -2.25
CA MET A 201 21.96 -9.58 -1.31
C MET A 201 21.34 -8.19 -1.42
N ILE A 202 21.17 -7.70 -2.66
CA ILE A 202 20.60 -6.38 -2.93
C ILE A 202 19.14 -6.34 -2.51
N SER A 203 18.32 -7.32 -2.92
CA SER A 203 16.91 -7.36 -2.57
C SER A 203 16.70 -7.50 -1.06
N PHE A 204 17.47 -8.36 -0.38
CA PHE A 204 17.47 -8.46 1.08
C PHE A 204 17.82 -7.14 1.74
N GLY A 205 18.88 -6.44 1.30
CA GLY A 205 19.28 -5.14 1.84
C GLY A 205 18.23 -4.05 1.60
N LEU A 206 17.67 -3.97 0.40
CA LEU A 206 16.59 -3.03 0.06
C LEU A 206 15.33 -3.29 0.89
N THR A 207 14.97 -4.56 1.09
CA THR A 207 13.79 -4.92 1.88
C THR A 207 14.00 -4.67 3.36
N THR A 208 15.04 -5.25 3.97
CA THR A 208 15.19 -5.24 5.43
C THR A 208 15.68 -3.90 5.96
N ILE A 209 16.63 -3.25 5.26
CA ILE A 209 17.23 -1.98 5.67
C ILE A 209 16.58 -0.82 4.93
N GLY A 210 16.44 -0.91 3.61
CA GLY A 210 15.91 0.17 2.78
C GLY A 210 14.49 0.59 3.15
N LEU A 211 13.56 -0.37 3.24
CA LEU A 211 12.18 -0.08 3.66
C LEU A 211 12.09 0.34 5.13
N LEU A 212 12.98 -0.16 6.01
CA LEU A 212 13.02 0.29 7.40
C LEU A 212 13.42 1.76 7.49
N ILE A 213 14.47 2.16 6.78
CA ILE A 213 14.90 3.56 6.69
C ILE A 213 13.77 4.43 6.15
N LEU A 214 13.07 3.97 5.11
CA LEU A 214 11.93 4.68 4.54
C LEU A 214 10.78 4.80 5.55
N THR A 215 10.50 3.75 6.32
CA THR A 215 9.49 3.75 7.40
C THR A 215 9.85 4.78 8.47
N VAL A 216 11.09 4.75 8.98
CA VAL A 216 11.58 5.69 10.00
C VAL A 216 11.55 7.13 9.49
N TYR A 217 12.01 7.36 8.26
CA TYR A 217 11.96 8.67 7.62
C TYR A 217 10.52 9.18 7.46
N THR A 218 9.61 8.31 7.03
CA THR A 218 8.19 8.65 6.90
C THR A 218 7.58 8.97 8.26
N ALA A 219 7.85 8.17 9.30
CA ALA A 219 7.37 8.44 10.65
C ALA A 219 7.89 9.78 11.19
N TYR A 220 9.17 10.08 10.96
CA TYR A 220 9.78 11.36 11.30
C TYR A 220 9.11 12.53 10.56
N PHE A 221 8.91 12.40 9.25
CA PHE A 221 8.21 13.40 8.44
C PHE A 221 6.77 13.60 8.92
N SER A 222 6.02 12.52 9.14
CA SER A 222 4.67 12.53 9.68
C SER A 222 4.60 13.24 11.03
N LYS A 223 5.54 12.96 11.93
CA LYS A 223 5.63 13.62 13.25
C LYS A 223 5.87 15.12 13.14
N LYS A 224 6.71 15.56 12.20
CA LYS A 224 6.97 16.99 11.98
C LYS A 224 5.82 17.72 11.28
N SER A 225 5.06 17.02 10.44
CA SER A 225 4.03 17.63 9.58
C SER A 225 2.61 17.53 10.15
N MET A 226 2.38 16.75 11.21
CA MET A 226 1.01 16.56 11.76
C MET A 226 0.42 17.78 12.48
N SER A 227 1.25 18.78 12.82
CA SER A 227 0.79 20.02 13.47
C SER A 227 0.31 21.08 12.48
N LEU A 228 0.59 20.91 11.18
CA LEU A 228 0.25 21.85 10.11
C LEU A 228 -1.28 22.01 10.00
N THR A 229 -1.72 23.22 9.65
CA THR A 229 -3.15 23.57 9.61
C THR A 229 -3.73 23.59 8.21
N SER A 230 -2.88 23.73 7.18
CA SER A 230 -3.24 23.86 5.76
C SER A 230 -2.41 22.92 4.89
N PHE A 231 -3.00 22.42 3.79
CA PHE A 231 -2.28 21.61 2.80
C PHE A 231 -1.13 22.37 2.12
N GLU A 232 -1.20 23.70 2.06
CA GLU A 232 -0.17 24.54 1.42
C GLU A 232 1.16 24.51 2.19
N GLU A 233 1.12 24.23 3.49
CA GLU A 233 2.31 24.15 4.34
C GLU A 233 3.09 22.84 4.14
N ILE A 234 2.44 21.82 3.57
CA ILE A 234 3.03 20.50 3.38
C ILE A 234 4.11 20.53 2.32
N ASP A 235 5.25 19.94 2.66
CA ASP A 235 6.34 19.75 1.71
C ASP A 235 6.03 18.58 0.75
N LEU A 236 5.41 18.92 -0.38
CA LEU A 236 5.06 17.97 -1.44
C LEU A 236 6.28 17.25 -2.03
N ARG A 237 7.48 17.83 -1.95
CA ARG A 237 8.70 17.17 -2.44
C ARG A 237 9.06 15.98 -1.57
N LYS A 238 8.93 16.11 -0.25
CA LYS A 238 9.16 15.00 0.68
C LYS A 238 8.14 13.88 0.49
N ILE A 239 6.88 14.22 0.23
CA ILE A 239 5.85 13.25 -0.14
C ILE A 239 6.24 12.55 -1.46
N GLY A 240 6.65 13.32 -2.48
CA GLY A 240 7.15 12.77 -3.74
C GLY A 240 8.32 11.81 -3.54
N ALA A 241 9.28 12.15 -2.68
CA ALA A 241 10.42 11.30 -2.35
C ALA A 241 9.99 9.98 -1.71
N ILE A 242 9.06 10.04 -0.75
CA ILE A 242 8.54 8.83 -0.07
C ILE A 242 7.82 7.93 -1.09
N ILE A 243 6.93 8.50 -1.90
CA ILE A 243 6.14 7.78 -2.91
C ILE A 243 7.04 7.18 -3.99
N THR A 244 8.03 7.93 -4.48
CA THR A 244 9.01 7.42 -5.45
C THR A 244 9.86 6.33 -4.85
N ALA A 245 10.33 6.47 -3.60
CA ALA A 245 11.17 5.47 -2.96
C ALA A 245 10.44 4.14 -2.77
N ILE A 246 9.20 4.15 -2.27
CA ILE A 246 8.42 2.92 -2.12
C ILE A 246 8.10 2.30 -3.49
N GLY A 247 7.68 3.10 -4.47
CA GLY A 247 7.40 2.60 -5.81
C GLY A 247 8.64 2.02 -6.51
N SER A 248 9.79 2.68 -6.34
CA SER A 248 11.07 2.23 -6.89
C SER A 248 11.57 0.95 -6.22
N TYR A 249 11.30 0.74 -4.93
CA TYR A 249 11.57 -0.55 -4.29
C TYR A 249 10.82 -1.66 -5.02
N PHE A 250 9.50 -1.57 -5.17
CA PHE A 250 8.72 -2.60 -5.87
C PHE A 250 9.17 -2.78 -7.32
N PHE A 251 9.44 -1.68 -8.03
CA PHE A 251 9.93 -1.71 -9.40
C PHE A 251 11.30 -2.40 -9.54
N VAL A 252 12.27 -2.05 -8.69
CA VAL A 252 13.61 -2.66 -8.72
C VAL A 252 13.54 -4.14 -8.39
N ILE A 253 12.81 -4.54 -7.35
CA ILE A 253 12.63 -5.96 -7.01
C ILE A 253 11.99 -6.72 -8.18
N TYR A 254 10.97 -6.14 -8.82
CA TYR A 254 10.31 -6.75 -9.98
C TYR A 254 11.26 -6.89 -11.19
N VAL A 255 12.06 -5.86 -11.50
CA VAL A 255 13.05 -5.92 -12.59
C VAL A 255 14.14 -6.94 -12.30
N MET A 256 14.62 -7.02 -11.05
CA MET A 256 15.59 -8.03 -10.65
C MET A 256 15.04 -9.44 -10.86
N TRP A 257 13.78 -9.67 -10.51
CA TRP A 257 13.12 -10.94 -10.82
C TRP A 257 13.08 -11.23 -12.33
N LEU A 258 12.65 -10.27 -13.16
CA LEU A 258 12.58 -10.46 -14.62
C LEU A 258 13.94 -10.81 -15.23
N LEU A 259 15.00 -10.19 -14.75
CA LEU A 259 16.35 -10.36 -15.30
C LEU A 259 17.09 -11.58 -14.73
N PHE A 260 16.84 -11.93 -13.46
CA PHE A 260 17.65 -12.91 -12.74
C PHE A 260 16.86 -14.12 -12.22
N GLY A 261 15.53 -14.15 -12.35
CA GLY A 261 14.62 -15.15 -11.77
C GLY A 261 14.23 -16.34 -12.68
N THR A 262 15.03 -16.71 -13.68
CA THR A 262 14.67 -17.77 -14.66
C THR A 262 14.77 -19.19 -14.09
N ASP A 263 13.70 -19.98 -14.32
CA ASP A 263 13.37 -21.42 -14.20
C ASP A 263 14.13 -22.36 -13.23
N ILE A 264 15.45 -22.24 -13.03
CA ILE A 264 16.14 -22.90 -11.91
C ILE A 264 16.02 -22.04 -10.64
N LYS A 265 15.74 -20.74 -10.82
CA LYS A 265 15.72 -19.68 -9.81
C LYS A 265 14.31 -19.15 -9.55
N TRP A 266 13.31 -20.02 -9.44
CA TRP A 266 12.08 -19.66 -8.71
C TRP A 266 12.45 -19.52 -7.22
N SER A 267 13.19 -18.45 -6.94
CA SER A 267 13.73 -18.11 -5.64
C SER A 267 12.53 -17.96 -4.71
N SER A 268 12.52 -18.65 -3.57
CA SER A 268 11.39 -18.64 -2.63
C SER A 268 10.95 -17.19 -2.36
N TRP A 269 11.92 -16.28 -2.22
CA TRP A 269 11.68 -14.84 -2.11
C TRP A 269 10.86 -14.24 -3.27
N TYR A 270 11.27 -14.45 -4.52
CA TYR A 270 10.55 -13.89 -5.67
C TYR A 270 9.17 -14.54 -5.88
N ALA A 271 9.03 -15.82 -5.55
CA ALA A 271 7.73 -16.49 -5.54
C ALA A 271 6.77 -15.84 -4.53
N TRP A 272 7.24 -15.55 -3.31
CA TRP A 272 6.47 -14.80 -2.31
C TRP A 272 6.16 -13.37 -2.76
N PHE A 273 7.15 -12.66 -3.32
CA PHE A 273 6.99 -11.29 -3.80
C PHE A 273 6.00 -11.15 -4.97
N LEU A 274 5.81 -12.18 -5.80
CA LEU A 274 4.92 -12.10 -6.98
C LEU A 274 3.60 -12.83 -6.81
N GLY A 275 3.64 -14.00 -6.16
CA GLY A 275 2.49 -14.88 -6.00
C GLY A 275 1.56 -14.46 -4.88
N HIS A 276 2.10 -13.79 -3.85
CA HIS A 276 1.36 -13.46 -2.61
C HIS A 276 1.32 -11.96 -2.30
N ASN A 277 1.89 -11.11 -3.16
CA ASN A 277 1.91 -9.68 -2.95
C ASN A 277 0.71 -9.01 -3.63
N MET A 278 -0.28 -8.62 -2.82
CA MET A 278 -1.48 -7.92 -3.25
C MET A 278 -1.24 -6.45 -3.59
N ASP A 279 0.03 -6.00 -3.60
CA ASP A 279 0.42 -4.60 -3.75
C ASP A 279 1.39 -4.36 -4.90
N LEU A 280 1.53 -5.29 -5.86
CA LEU A 280 2.39 -5.07 -7.04
C LEU A 280 2.01 -3.81 -7.84
N TRP A 281 0.76 -3.34 -7.78
CA TRP A 281 0.34 -2.07 -8.38
C TRP A 281 1.18 -0.86 -7.90
N VAL A 282 1.81 -0.96 -6.72
CA VAL A 282 2.69 0.07 -6.12
C VAL A 282 3.89 0.40 -7.01
N LEU A 283 4.30 -0.50 -7.90
CA LEU A 283 5.36 -0.21 -8.90
C LEU A 283 5.04 1.01 -9.79
N SER A 284 3.76 1.40 -9.91
CA SER A 284 3.33 2.55 -10.69
C SER A 284 3.47 3.88 -9.95
N LEU A 285 3.65 3.88 -8.62
CA LEU A 285 3.74 5.09 -7.80
C LEU A 285 4.82 6.11 -8.21
N PRO A 286 5.98 5.74 -8.79
CA PRO A 286 6.94 6.73 -9.27
C PRO A 286 6.35 7.68 -10.32
N LEU A 287 5.29 7.28 -11.05
CA LEU A 287 4.60 8.12 -12.02
C LEU A 287 3.92 9.34 -11.39
N ILE A 288 3.57 9.29 -10.09
CA ILE A 288 3.13 10.47 -9.32
C ILE A 288 4.23 11.04 -8.44
N GLY A 289 5.11 10.19 -7.89
CA GLY A 289 6.15 10.61 -6.96
C GLY A 289 7.20 11.50 -7.62
N VAL A 290 7.63 11.15 -8.84
CA VAL A 290 8.65 11.92 -9.58
C VAL A 290 8.15 13.33 -9.91
N PRO A 291 6.94 13.53 -10.49
CA PRO A 291 6.38 14.88 -10.64
C PRO A 291 6.29 15.68 -9.33
N LEU A 292 5.99 15.03 -8.20
CA LEU A 292 5.93 15.70 -6.89
C LEU A 292 7.30 16.16 -6.38
N LEU A 293 8.38 15.43 -6.68
CA LEU A 293 9.76 15.83 -6.34
C LEU A 293 10.13 17.21 -6.92
N PHE A 294 9.63 17.49 -8.12
CA PHE A 294 9.89 18.75 -8.83
C PHE A 294 8.81 19.80 -8.58
N HIS A 295 7.88 19.55 -7.65
CA HIS A 295 6.87 20.55 -7.30
C HIS A 295 7.54 21.80 -6.73
N LYS A 296 7.23 22.96 -7.30
CA LYS A 296 7.71 24.25 -6.79
C LYS A 296 6.84 24.66 -5.61
N LYS A 297 7.46 24.81 -4.43
CA LYS A 297 6.80 25.45 -3.29
C LYS A 297 6.49 26.88 -3.69
N ARG A 298 5.21 27.25 -3.69
CA ARG A 298 4.78 28.63 -3.88
C ARG A 298 4.93 29.39 -2.57
#